data_AF-A0A0R2PQ64-F1
#
_entry.id   AF-A0A0R2PQ64-F1
#
_cell.length_a   1.000
_cell.length_b   1.000
_cell.length_c   1.000
_cell.angle_alpha   90.00
_cell.angle_beta   90.00
_cell.angle_gamma   90.00
#
_symmetry.space_group_name_H-M   'P 1'
#
loop_
_entity.id
_entity.type
_entity.pdbx_description
1 polymer ?
#
loop_
_entity_poly.entity_id
_entity_poly.type
_entity_poly.pdbx_seq_one_letter_code
_entity_poly.pdbx_strand_id
1 'polypeptide(L)'
;DRELGLYDTGVMLEYLDERFPHPPLLPVYPVSRANSRSLMLRIDKEWCPMIDTLTSRELSEKELLILREELLNEISTVAPTFKEFSFFMSDDFSIIDCYLAPILWRLPSLGIKLPLNRHLKPLLDYQAKIFARQSFQDSLSMIERDLRA
;
A
#
# COMPACT_ATOMS: atom_id res chain seq x y z
N ASP A 1 -25.85 -14.64 -5.08
CA ASP A 1 -25.03 -13.62 -4.36
C ASP A 1 -25.39 -13.39 -2.89
N ARG A 2 -26.53 -13.85 -2.33
CA ARG A 2 -26.88 -13.63 -0.91
C ARG A 2 -26.23 -14.59 0.12
N GLU A 3 -25.35 -15.49 -0.30
CA GLU A 3 -24.71 -16.49 0.58
C GLU A 3 -23.17 -16.41 0.62
N LEU A 4 -22.56 -15.41 -0.04
CA LEU A 4 -21.11 -15.30 -0.12
C LEU A 4 -20.56 -14.50 1.08
N GLY A 5 -19.88 -15.18 2.01
CA GLY A 5 -19.11 -14.56 3.09
C GLY A 5 -17.61 -14.71 2.83
N LEU A 6 -16.94 -13.62 2.48
CA LEU A 6 -15.47 -13.54 2.34
C LEU A 6 -14.89 -12.71 3.47
N TYR A 7 -13.78 -13.16 4.04
CA TYR A 7 -13.17 -12.56 5.25
C TYR A 7 -11.69 -12.22 5.10
N ASP A 8 -11.03 -12.72 4.06
CA ASP A 8 -9.63 -12.40 3.75
C ASP A 8 -9.58 -11.30 2.69
N THR A 9 -8.86 -10.21 2.97
CA THR A 9 -8.78 -9.05 2.06
C THR A 9 -8.21 -9.43 0.70
N GLY A 10 -7.22 -10.32 0.64
CA GLY A 10 -6.64 -10.79 -0.62
C GLY A 10 -7.66 -11.58 -1.44
N VAL A 11 -8.39 -12.49 -0.80
CA VAL A 11 -9.50 -13.24 -1.45
C VAL A 11 -10.61 -12.30 -1.91
N MET A 12 -10.97 -11.30 -1.11
CA MET A 12 -11.98 -10.30 -1.48
C MET A 12 -11.54 -9.49 -2.69
N LEU A 13 -10.29 -9.02 -2.74
CA LEU A 13 -9.77 -8.24 -3.85
C LEU A 13 -9.65 -9.08 -5.14
N GLU A 14 -9.19 -10.33 -5.05
CA GLU A 14 -9.18 -11.22 -6.22
C GLU A 14 -10.60 -11.50 -6.72
N TYR A 15 -11.55 -11.76 -5.83
CA TYR A 15 -12.97 -11.92 -6.20
C TYR A 15 -13.53 -10.69 -6.91
N LEU A 16 -13.24 -9.48 -6.39
CA LEU A 16 -13.70 -8.24 -7.00
C LEU A 16 -13.09 -8.02 -8.40
N ASP A 17 -11.80 -8.31 -8.58
CA ASP A 17 -11.14 -8.19 -9.89
C ASP A 17 -11.69 -9.19 -10.91
N GLU A 18 -11.95 -10.44 -10.51
CA GLU A 18 -12.53 -11.45 -11.39
C GLU A 18 -14.00 -11.17 -11.71
N ARG A 19 -14.76 -10.69 -10.72
CA ARG A 19 -16.19 -10.41 -10.87
C ARG A 19 -16.45 -9.14 -11.67
N PHE A 20 -15.59 -8.14 -11.52
CA PHE A 20 -15.67 -6.82 -12.15
C PHE A 20 -14.33 -6.48 -12.86
N PRO A 21 -14.02 -7.13 -14.00
CA PRO A 21 -12.69 -7.10 -14.62
C PRO A 21 -12.31 -5.78 -15.31
N HIS A 22 -13.10 -4.72 -15.10
CA HIS A 22 -12.93 -3.44 -15.78
C HIS A 22 -12.97 -2.27 -14.78
N PRO A 23 -11.86 -1.54 -14.62
CA PRO A 23 -10.52 -1.81 -15.17
C PRO A 23 -9.84 -3.02 -14.48
N PRO A 24 -9.01 -3.81 -15.19
CA PRO A 24 -8.32 -4.95 -14.58
C PRO A 24 -7.22 -4.46 -13.61
N LEU A 25 -7.20 -5.01 -12.40
CA LEU A 25 -6.21 -4.72 -11.37
C LEU A 25 -5.10 -5.78 -11.29
N LEU A 26 -5.34 -6.98 -11.79
CA LEU A 26 -4.31 -7.99 -11.96
C LEU A 26 -3.85 -8.12 -13.43
N PRO A 27 -2.57 -8.43 -13.66
CA PRO A 27 -2.09 -8.77 -14.99
C PRO A 27 -2.83 -9.98 -15.59
N VAL A 28 -2.82 -10.08 -16.92
CA VAL A 28 -3.39 -11.24 -17.64
C VAL A 28 -2.41 -12.42 -17.64
N TYR A 29 -1.12 -12.16 -17.84
CA TYR A 29 -0.12 -13.22 -17.99
C TYR A 29 0.23 -13.89 -16.66
N PRO A 30 0.35 -15.23 -16.62
CA PRO A 30 0.58 -15.98 -15.37
C PRO A 30 1.80 -15.53 -14.57
N VAL A 31 2.91 -15.23 -15.24
CA VAL A 31 4.16 -14.79 -14.58
C VAL A 31 3.96 -13.46 -13.88
N SER A 32 3.38 -12.46 -14.57
CA SER A 32 3.11 -11.15 -13.99
C SER A 32 2.09 -11.22 -12.84
N ARG A 33 1.10 -12.12 -12.94
CA ARG A 33 0.16 -12.41 -11.84
C ARG A 33 0.89 -13.00 -10.62
N ALA A 34 1.78 -13.96 -10.83
CA ALA A 34 2.57 -14.56 -9.76
C ALA A 34 3.49 -13.54 -9.07
N ASN A 35 4.09 -12.63 -9.85
CA ASN A 35 4.88 -11.52 -9.32
C ASN A 35 4.03 -10.56 -8.48
N SER A 36 2.83 -10.22 -8.98
CA SER A 36 1.87 -9.38 -8.24
C SER A 36 1.49 -10.02 -6.90
N ARG A 37 1.08 -11.30 -6.91
CA ARG A 37 0.75 -12.05 -5.69
C ARG A 37 1.93 -12.17 -4.73
N SER A 38 3.15 -12.34 -5.23
CA SER A 38 4.36 -12.35 -4.40
C SER A 38 4.57 -11.01 -3.69
N LEU A 39 4.33 -9.89 -4.38
CA LEU A 39 4.42 -8.56 -3.78
C LEU A 39 3.31 -8.30 -2.75
N MET A 40 2.07 -8.71 -3.02
CA MET A 40 0.97 -8.66 -2.04
C MET A 40 1.35 -9.40 -0.76
N LEU A 41 1.83 -10.64 -0.91
CA LEU A 41 2.24 -11.47 0.22
C LEU A 41 3.40 -10.86 1.01
N ARG A 42 4.34 -10.21 0.32
CA ARG A 42 5.45 -9.50 0.96
C ARG A 42 4.94 -8.35 1.83
N ILE A 43 4.07 -7.50 1.28
CA ILE A 43 3.46 -6.39 2.04
C ILE A 43 2.72 -6.94 3.26
N ASP A 44 1.88 -7.98 3.08
CA ASP A 44 1.09 -8.57 4.15
C ASP A 44 1.92 -9.22 5.26
N LYS A 45 3.05 -9.85 4.91
CA LYS A 45 3.88 -10.56 5.89
C LYS A 45 4.96 -9.71 6.52
N GLU A 46 5.47 -8.71 5.81
CA GLU A 46 6.59 -7.92 6.28
C GLU A 46 6.11 -6.58 6.82
N TRP A 47 5.20 -5.89 6.15
CA TRP A 47 4.86 -4.50 6.49
C TRP A 47 3.61 -4.39 7.36
N CYS A 48 2.55 -5.13 7.04
CA CYS A 48 1.30 -5.09 7.80
C CYS A 48 1.51 -5.40 9.30
N PRO A 49 2.32 -6.40 9.72
CA PRO A 49 2.54 -6.67 11.14
C PRO A 49 3.25 -5.53 11.88
N MET A 50 4.16 -4.82 11.22
CA MET A 50 4.79 -3.62 11.79
C MET A 50 3.75 -2.52 11.98
N ILE A 51 2.87 -2.32 10.99
CA ILE A 51 1.81 -1.31 11.04
C ILE A 51 0.80 -1.63 12.14
N ASP A 52 0.40 -2.89 12.28
CA ASP A 52 -0.54 -3.33 13.33
C ASP A 52 0.04 -3.07 14.72
N THR A 53 1.32 -3.40 14.91
CA THR A 53 2.05 -3.14 16.18
C THR A 53 2.19 -1.65 16.47
N LEU A 54 2.50 -0.83 15.45
CA LEU A 54 2.56 0.63 15.57
C LEU A 54 1.18 1.24 15.88
N THR A 55 0.11 0.60 15.40
CA THR A 55 -1.28 1.05 15.58
C THR A 55 -1.81 0.68 16.96
N SER A 56 -1.50 -0.52 17.47
CA SER A 56 -1.94 -0.97 18.80
C SER A 56 -1.28 -0.18 19.93
N ARG A 57 -0.05 0.32 19.72
CA ARG A 57 0.76 1.06 20.70
C ARG A 57 0.96 0.32 22.02
N GLU A 58 1.02 -1.01 21.96
CA GLU A 58 1.19 -1.87 23.14
C GLU A 58 2.65 -1.92 23.64
N LEU A 59 3.61 -1.59 22.77
CA LEU A 59 5.05 -1.60 23.09
C LEU A 59 5.53 -0.28 23.72
N SER A 60 6.74 -0.29 24.27
CA SER A 60 7.37 0.93 24.77
C SER A 60 7.70 1.90 23.63
N GLU A 61 7.74 3.21 23.92
CA GLU A 61 8.10 4.22 22.90
C GLU A 61 9.47 3.99 22.25
N LYS A 62 10.41 3.38 22.98
CA LYS A 62 11.72 3.03 22.44
C LYS A 62 11.62 1.94 21.37
N GLU A 63 10.80 0.91 21.61
CA GLU A 63 10.56 -0.17 20.64
C GLU A 63 9.75 0.34 19.44
N LEU A 64 8.73 1.18 19.69
CA LEU A 64 7.97 1.81 18.62
C LEU A 64 8.85 2.70 17.73
N LEU A 65 9.83 3.41 18.30
CA LEU A 65 10.78 4.20 17.51
C LEU A 65 11.62 3.32 16.57
N ILE A 66 12.14 2.20 17.06
CA ILE A 66 12.90 1.24 16.24
C ILE A 66 12.02 0.71 15.10
N LEU A 67 10.77 0.36 15.39
CA LEU A 67 9.84 -0.16 14.39
C LEU A 67 9.44 0.88 13.33
N ARG A 68 9.33 2.17 13.71
CA ARG A 68 9.13 3.28 12.76
C ARG A 68 10.32 3.41 11.81
N GLU A 69 11.55 3.28 12.31
CA GLU A 69 12.77 3.33 11.49
C GLU A 69 12.87 2.12 10.56
N GLU A 70 12.52 0.93 11.05
CA GLU A 70 12.49 -0.31 10.24
C GLU A 70 11.49 -0.21 9.09
N LEU A 71 10.24 0.17 9.38
CA LEU A 71 9.21 0.35 8.34
C LEU A 71 9.59 1.45 7.34
N LEU A 72 10.19 2.55 7.81
CA LEU A 72 10.71 3.60 6.94
C LEU A 72 11.81 3.07 6.01
N ASN A 73 12.72 2.24 6.51
CA ASN A 73 13.79 1.64 5.72
C ASN A 73 13.20 0.71 4.65
N GLU A 74 12.28 -0.19 5.02
CA GLU A 74 11.62 -1.11 4.09
C GLU A 74 10.89 -0.35 2.96
N ILE A 75 10.09 0.66 3.30
CA ILE A 75 9.40 1.49 2.29
C ILE A 75 10.42 2.27 1.44
N SER A 76 11.54 2.69 2.02
CA SER A 76 12.61 3.38 1.28
C SER A 76 13.31 2.48 0.27
N THR A 77 13.32 1.15 0.47
CA THR A 77 13.92 0.19 -0.47
C THR A 77 13.19 0.14 -1.80
N VAL A 78 11.87 0.39 -1.81
CA VAL A 78 11.07 0.35 -3.04
C VAL A 78 11.06 1.67 -3.80
N ALA A 79 11.58 2.76 -3.23
CA ALA A 79 11.57 4.08 -3.86
C ALA A 79 12.24 4.14 -5.26
N PRO A 80 13.36 3.44 -5.55
CA PRO A 80 13.97 3.44 -6.88
C PRO A 80 13.06 2.87 -7.98
N THR A 81 12.11 1.99 -7.63
CA THR A 81 11.23 1.35 -8.60
C THR A 81 10.36 2.35 -9.36
N PHE A 82 9.96 3.44 -8.70
CA PHE A 82 9.15 4.51 -9.28
C PHE A 82 9.93 5.44 -10.22
N LYS A 83 11.23 5.16 -10.46
CA LYS A 83 11.99 5.77 -11.56
C LYS A 83 11.80 5.02 -12.87
N GLU A 84 11.52 3.73 -12.78
CA GLU A 84 11.38 2.83 -13.92
C GLU A 84 9.91 2.66 -14.29
N PHE A 85 9.04 2.56 -13.28
CA PHE A 85 7.63 2.28 -13.44
C PHE A 85 6.75 3.44 -12.98
N SER A 86 5.64 3.64 -13.68
CA SER A 86 4.64 4.61 -13.26
C SER A 86 3.97 4.19 -11.95
N PHE A 87 3.64 2.93 -11.79
CA PHE A 87 2.98 2.35 -10.62
C PHE A 87 3.90 1.32 -9.96
N PHE A 88 3.49 0.73 -8.84
CA PHE A 88 4.40 -0.12 -8.09
C PHE A 88 4.71 -1.42 -8.89
N MET A 89 5.94 -1.50 -9.43
CA MET A 89 6.45 -2.60 -10.28
C MET A 89 5.64 -2.82 -11.59
N SER A 90 4.92 -1.79 -12.06
CA SER A 90 4.04 -1.87 -13.24
C SER A 90 3.88 -0.50 -13.91
N ASP A 91 3.69 -0.46 -15.23
CA ASP A 91 3.34 0.78 -15.94
C ASP A 91 1.85 1.15 -15.83
N ASP A 92 1.02 0.16 -15.47
CA ASP A 92 -0.42 0.32 -15.25
C ASP A 92 -0.77 0.20 -13.76
N PHE A 93 -1.82 0.94 -13.35
CA PHE A 93 -2.36 0.85 -11.99
C PHE A 93 -2.89 -0.56 -11.72
N SER A 94 -2.52 -1.13 -10.58
CA SER A 94 -2.77 -2.53 -10.24
C SER A 94 -3.24 -2.70 -8.81
N ILE A 95 -3.59 -3.94 -8.45
CA ILE A 95 -3.92 -4.33 -7.08
C ILE A 95 -2.78 -4.00 -6.09
N ILE A 96 -1.52 -4.01 -6.53
CA ILE A 96 -0.38 -3.71 -5.66
C ILE A 96 -0.41 -2.27 -5.19
N ASP A 97 -0.88 -1.35 -6.02
CA ASP A 97 -1.09 0.05 -5.64
C ASP A 97 -2.21 0.17 -4.61
N CYS A 98 -3.26 -0.66 -4.69
CA CYS A 98 -4.33 -0.73 -3.70
C CYS A 98 -3.83 -1.21 -2.33
N TYR A 99 -2.78 -2.04 -2.28
CA TYR A 99 -2.11 -2.44 -1.04
C TYR A 99 -1.18 -1.35 -0.50
N LEU A 100 -0.40 -0.71 -1.38
CA LEU A 100 0.60 0.27 -0.99
C LEU A 100 -0.01 1.61 -0.55
N ALA A 101 -1.06 2.07 -1.25
CA ALA A 101 -1.60 3.42 -1.04
C ALA A 101 -2.14 3.66 0.38
N PRO A 102 -2.91 2.74 1.01
CA PRO A 102 -3.38 2.91 2.39
C PRO A 102 -2.25 3.00 3.40
N ILE A 103 -1.15 2.27 3.18
CA ILE A 103 0.05 2.30 4.02
C ILE A 103 0.71 3.67 3.92
N LEU A 104 0.98 4.14 2.71
CA LEU A 104 1.56 5.46 2.47
C LEU A 104 0.70 6.58 3.05
N TRP A 105 -0.63 6.44 2.99
CA TRP A 105 -1.56 7.43 3.53
C TRP A 105 -1.42 7.55 5.06
N ARG A 106 -1.25 6.43 5.76
CA ARG A 106 -1.19 6.34 7.23
C ARG A 106 0.18 6.66 7.84
N LEU A 107 1.26 6.72 7.06
CA LEU A 107 2.61 6.99 7.62
C LEU A 107 2.66 8.17 8.61
N PRO A 108 2.05 9.36 8.32
CA PRO A 108 2.07 10.47 9.26
C PRO A 108 1.41 10.16 10.61
N SER A 109 0.28 9.42 10.61
CA SER A 109 -0.42 9.05 11.85
C SER A 109 0.35 7.99 12.67
N LEU A 110 1.25 7.24 12.02
CA LEU A 110 2.18 6.32 12.68
C LEU A 110 3.44 7.03 13.21
N GLY A 111 3.58 8.34 12.98
CA GLY A 111 4.76 9.12 13.35
C GLY A 111 5.92 8.98 12.35
N ILE A 112 5.66 8.46 11.14
CA ILE A 112 6.66 8.27 10.08
C ILE A 112 6.52 9.40 9.06
N LYS A 113 7.61 10.14 8.85
CA LYS A 113 7.70 11.17 7.81
C LYS A 113 8.75 10.76 6.79
N LEU A 114 8.34 10.65 5.53
CA LEU A 114 9.26 10.39 4.42
C LEU A 114 10.13 11.64 4.19
N PRO A 115 11.47 11.57 4.35
CA PRO A 115 12.33 12.72 4.14
C PRO A 115 12.33 13.15 2.67
N LEU A 116 12.25 14.47 2.43
CA LEU A 116 12.37 15.03 1.09
C LEU A 116 13.84 15.00 0.64
N ASN A 117 14.23 13.91 -0.01
CA ASN A 117 15.56 13.73 -0.57
C ASN A 117 15.50 13.10 -1.97
N ARG A 118 16.62 13.13 -2.70
CA ARG A 118 16.70 12.61 -4.09
C ARG A 118 16.34 11.12 -4.19
N HIS A 119 16.60 10.35 -3.14
CA HIS A 119 16.31 8.91 -3.10
C HIS A 119 14.80 8.65 -3.04
N LEU A 120 14.09 9.36 -2.16
CA LEU A 120 12.64 9.18 -1.94
C LEU A 120 11.75 10.03 -2.84
N LYS A 121 12.31 10.99 -3.58
CA LYS A 121 11.55 11.84 -4.51
C LYS A 121 10.62 11.03 -5.44
N PRO A 122 11.05 9.92 -6.07
CA PRO A 122 10.17 9.13 -6.93
C PRO A 122 8.98 8.52 -6.17
N LEU A 123 9.19 8.04 -4.95
CA LEU A 123 8.12 7.53 -4.08
C LEU A 123 7.14 8.64 -3.68
N LEU A 124 7.65 9.84 -3.35
CA LEU A 124 6.81 10.99 -3.02
C LEU A 124 5.97 11.46 -4.21
N ASP A 125 6.52 11.40 -5.42
CA ASP A 125 5.80 11.72 -6.66
C ASP A 125 4.72 10.69 -6.96
N TYR A 126 5.05 9.40 -6.81
CA TYR A 126 4.08 8.32 -6.86
C TYR A 126 2.95 8.52 -5.83
N GLN A 127 3.30 8.84 -4.59
CA GLN A 127 2.34 9.09 -3.50
C GLN A 127 1.37 10.21 -3.88
N ALA A 128 1.88 11.35 -4.35
CA ALA A 128 1.06 12.47 -4.79
C ALA A 128 0.13 12.06 -5.96
N LYS A 129 0.67 11.31 -6.93
CA LYS A 129 -0.10 10.81 -8.07
C LYS A 129 -1.24 9.90 -7.66
N ILE A 130 -0.99 8.93 -6.77
CA ILE A 130 -2.02 8.01 -6.29
C ILE A 130 -3.08 8.73 -5.48
N PHE A 131 -2.67 9.63 -4.59
CA PHE A 131 -3.63 10.35 -3.75
C PHE A 131 -4.50 11.31 -4.56
N ALA A 132 -4.01 11.83 -5.69
CA ALA A 132 -4.83 12.65 -6.59
C ALA A 132 -5.88 11.86 -7.39
N ARG A 133 -5.83 10.52 -7.40
CA ARG A 133 -6.81 9.70 -8.15
C ARG A 133 -8.19 9.82 -7.50
N GLN A 134 -9.22 10.06 -8.33
CA GLN A 134 -10.61 10.14 -7.86
C GLN A 134 -11.03 8.88 -7.09
N SER A 135 -10.68 7.69 -7.59
CA SER A 135 -11.00 6.42 -6.91
C SER A 135 -10.36 6.30 -5.53
N PHE A 136 -9.14 6.83 -5.35
CA PHE A 136 -8.49 6.85 -4.04
C PHE A 136 -9.18 7.86 -3.13
N GLN A 137 -9.45 9.07 -3.62
CA GLN A 137 -10.20 10.07 -2.88
C GLN A 137 -11.57 9.55 -2.43
N ASP A 138 -12.31 8.88 -3.29
CA ASP A 138 -13.64 8.34 -2.97
C ASP A 138 -13.58 7.17 -1.97
N SER A 139 -12.45 6.44 -1.92
CA SER A 139 -12.25 5.35 -0.97
C SER A 139 -12.02 5.81 0.47
N LEU A 140 -11.60 7.06 0.68
CA LEU A 140 -11.28 7.58 2.01
C LEU A 140 -12.54 7.81 2.85
N SER A 141 -12.62 7.11 3.98
CA SER A 141 -13.57 7.42 5.05
C SER A 141 -13.28 8.78 5.69
N MET A 142 -14.23 9.33 6.45
CA MET A 142 -14.04 10.59 7.17
C MET A 142 -12.84 10.52 8.12
N ILE A 143 -12.70 9.42 8.87
CA ILE A 143 -11.58 9.20 9.80
C ILE A 143 -10.24 9.20 9.05
N GLU A 144 -10.19 8.56 7.88
CA GLU A 144 -8.95 8.52 7.09
C GLU A 144 -8.58 9.88 6.51
N ARG A 145 -9.56 10.69 6.10
CA ARG A 145 -9.29 12.07 5.64
C ARG A 145 -8.66 12.91 6.75
N ASP A 146 -9.15 12.77 7.97
CA ASP A 146 -8.67 13.53 9.13
C ASP A 146 -7.21 13.18 9.51
N LEU A 147 -6.67 12.03 9.07
CA LEU A 147 -5.26 11.69 9.29
C LEU A 147 -4.28 12.67 8.62
N ARG A 148 -4.75 13.45 7.64
CA ARG A 148 -3.94 14.38 6.84
C ARG A 148 -4.55 15.78 6.66
N ALA A 149 -5.68 16.04 7.32
CA ALA A 149 -6.26 17.39 7.40
C ALA A 149 -5.42 18.29 8.30
#